data_AF-A0A0C1ZFL5-F1
#
_entry.id   AF-A0A0C1ZFL5-F1
#
_cell.length_a   1.000
_cell.length_b   1.000
_cell.length_c   1.000
_cell.angle_alpha   90.00
_cell.angle_beta   90.00
_cell.angle_gamma   90.00
#
_symmetry.space_group_name_H-M   'P 1'
#
loop_
_entity.id
_entity.type
_entity.pdbx_description
1 polymer ?
#
loop_
_entity_poly.entity_id
_entity_poly.type
_entity_poly.pdbx_seq_one_letter_code
_entity_poly.pdbx_strand_id
1 'polypeptide(L)'
;MSIRGNLQTRLAKIDQGVVDVVLLAAAGLQRLGLDAQVAEYLDPERFCPAACQGTLAIEARADDPAVHELLAPLEHPPTAILAAAERAFLARLEGGCQVPMACHARLAEDGLHVRGLVIDPSGAPLFDARKVGTASQAAELGRGLAETLLRLGAGGIIEAQKRLAAGAS
;
A
#
# COMPACT_ATOMS: atom_id res chain seq x y z
N MET A 1 21.72 -6.33 1.19
CA MET A 1 21.84 -6.05 -0.26
C MET A 1 20.52 -5.49 -0.76
N SER A 2 20.48 -4.31 -1.39
CA SER A 2 19.21 -3.75 -1.89
C SER A 2 18.93 -4.29 -3.30
N ILE A 3 17.75 -4.89 -3.53
CA ILE A 3 17.31 -5.29 -4.87
C ILE A 3 16.62 -4.09 -5.55
N ARG A 4 17.21 -3.60 -6.64
CA ARG A 4 16.67 -2.52 -7.47
C ARG A 4 16.73 -2.92 -8.94
N GLY A 5 15.99 -2.19 -9.77
CA GLY A 5 15.77 -2.48 -11.19
C GLY A 5 14.28 -2.68 -11.50
N ASN A 6 13.96 -2.86 -12.78
CA ASN A 6 12.63 -3.27 -13.24
C ASN A 6 12.34 -4.75 -12.86
N LEU A 7 11.12 -5.23 -13.13
CA LEU A 7 10.71 -6.57 -12.73
C LEU A 7 11.60 -7.67 -13.34
N GLN A 8 11.94 -7.57 -14.62
CA GLN A 8 12.76 -8.56 -15.32
C GLN A 8 14.18 -8.65 -14.74
N THR A 9 14.83 -7.52 -14.48
CA THR A 9 16.18 -7.50 -13.88
C THR A 9 16.20 -8.00 -12.44
N ARG A 10 15.07 -7.92 -11.72
CA ARG A 10 14.94 -8.51 -10.38
C ARG A 10 14.78 -10.03 -10.45
N LEU A 11 13.98 -10.53 -11.39
CA LEU A 11 13.82 -11.98 -11.59
C LEU A 11 15.14 -12.64 -12.03
N ALA A 12 15.87 -12.01 -12.96
CA ALA A 12 17.17 -12.50 -13.41
C ALA A 12 18.20 -12.66 -12.28
N LYS A 13 18.03 -11.96 -11.14
CA LYS A 13 18.92 -12.13 -9.97
C LYS A 13 18.71 -13.45 -9.25
N ILE A 14 17.54 -14.07 -9.38
CA ILE A 14 17.30 -15.44 -8.93
C ILE A 14 18.09 -16.40 -9.83
N ASP A 15 17.92 -16.26 -11.14
CA ASP A 15 18.62 -17.11 -12.13
C ASP A 15 20.15 -17.01 -12.03
N GLN A 16 20.66 -15.84 -11.66
CA GLN A 16 22.08 -15.57 -11.44
C GLN A 16 22.61 -16.06 -10.07
N GLY A 17 21.75 -16.59 -9.20
CA GLY A 17 22.11 -17.03 -7.85
C GLY A 17 22.50 -15.87 -6.91
N VAL A 18 22.08 -14.64 -7.21
CA VAL A 18 22.36 -13.46 -6.36
C VAL A 18 21.46 -13.46 -5.13
N VAL A 19 20.25 -14.00 -5.25
CA VAL A 19 19.27 -14.18 -4.17
C VAL A 19 18.51 -15.49 -4.37
N ASP A 20 18.06 -16.12 -3.29
CA ASP A 20 17.24 -17.33 -3.37
C ASP A 20 15.79 -17.02 -3.81
N VAL A 21 15.25 -15.88 -3.35
CA VAL A 21 13.88 -15.46 -3.61
C VAL A 21 13.76 -13.94 -3.74
N VAL A 22 12.70 -13.48 -4.39
CA VAL A 22 12.31 -12.08 -4.43
C VAL A 22 10.85 -11.90 -4.01
N LEU A 23 10.57 -10.85 -3.25
CA LEU A 23 9.20 -10.43 -2.93
C LEU A 23 8.77 -9.37 -3.94
N LEU A 24 7.70 -9.65 -4.68
CA LEU A 24 7.16 -8.78 -5.72
C LEU A 24 5.64 -8.66 -5.58
N ALA A 25 5.10 -7.54 -6.07
CA ALA A 25 3.66 -7.36 -6.16
C ALA A 25 3.09 -8.32 -7.21
N ALA A 26 2.15 -9.18 -6.80
CA ALA A 26 1.46 -10.12 -7.70
C ALA A 26 0.94 -9.43 -8.96
N ALA A 27 0.20 -8.32 -8.82
CA ALA A 27 -0.37 -7.56 -9.92
C ALA A 27 0.66 -7.16 -11.01
N GLY A 28 1.93 -6.94 -10.64
CA GLY A 28 2.99 -6.62 -11.59
C GLY A 28 3.36 -7.81 -12.49
N LEU A 29 3.38 -9.03 -11.93
CA LEU A 29 3.63 -10.25 -12.68
C LEU A 29 2.43 -10.59 -13.58
N GLN A 30 1.20 -10.48 -13.04
CA GLN A 30 -0.02 -10.79 -13.78
C GLN A 30 -0.17 -9.92 -15.04
N ARG A 31 0.08 -8.62 -14.91
CA ARG A 31 0.03 -7.68 -16.05
C ARG A 31 1.05 -7.99 -17.16
N LEU A 32 2.13 -8.68 -16.81
CA LEU A 32 3.18 -9.09 -17.74
C LEU A 32 3.00 -10.54 -18.23
N GLY A 33 1.93 -11.24 -17.81
CA GLY A 33 1.70 -12.64 -18.14
C GLY A 33 2.73 -13.60 -17.52
N LEU A 34 3.28 -13.24 -16.35
CA LEU A 34 4.33 -14.00 -15.66
C LEU A 34 3.80 -14.78 -14.45
N ASP A 35 2.49 -15.07 -14.39
CA ASP A 35 1.85 -15.81 -13.30
C ASP A 35 2.53 -17.15 -12.99
N ALA A 36 3.03 -17.85 -14.01
CA ALA A 36 3.72 -19.12 -13.86
C ALA A 36 5.03 -19.03 -13.07
N GLN A 37 5.57 -17.83 -12.85
CA GLN A 37 6.76 -17.60 -12.03
C GLN A 37 6.44 -17.37 -10.55
N VAL A 38 5.16 -17.27 -10.18
CA VAL A 38 4.75 -17.07 -8.79
C VAL A 38 4.83 -18.39 -8.04
N ALA A 39 5.74 -18.49 -7.07
CA ALA A 39 5.84 -19.65 -6.19
C ALA A 39 4.74 -19.66 -5.11
N GLU A 40 4.43 -18.50 -4.53
CA GLU A 40 3.45 -18.36 -3.45
C GLU A 40 2.79 -16.97 -3.49
N TYR A 41 1.47 -16.94 -3.30
CA TYR A 41 0.75 -15.71 -2.98
C TYR A 41 0.65 -15.56 -1.46
N LEU A 42 1.10 -14.42 -0.93
CA LEU A 42 1.06 -14.16 0.50
C LEU A 42 -0.35 -13.73 0.93
N ASP A 43 -0.86 -14.37 1.98
CA ASP A 43 -2.14 -14.02 2.60
C ASP A 43 -2.09 -12.58 3.18
N PRO A 44 -2.98 -11.66 2.75
CA PRO A 44 -3.02 -10.29 3.25
C PRO A 44 -3.24 -10.14 4.76
N GLU A 45 -3.81 -11.13 5.43
CA GLU A 45 -3.93 -11.14 6.89
C GLU A 45 -2.58 -11.44 7.57
N ARG A 46 -1.71 -12.24 6.93
CA ARG A 46 -0.35 -12.55 7.40
C ARG A 46 0.68 -11.52 6.94
N PHE A 47 0.55 -11.02 5.71
CA PHE A 47 1.46 -10.08 5.07
C PHE A 47 0.65 -8.91 4.50
N CYS A 48 0.48 -7.86 5.31
CA CYS A 48 -0.37 -6.73 4.93
C CYS A 48 0.22 -6.00 3.71
N PRO A 49 -0.54 -5.84 2.61
CA PRO A 49 -0.12 -5.12 1.42
C PRO A 49 0.28 -3.66 1.68
N ALA A 50 1.10 -3.13 0.78
CA ALA A 50 1.23 -1.67 0.67
C ALA A 50 -0.12 -1.07 0.28
N ALA A 51 -0.41 0.12 0.81
CA ALA A 51 -1.62 0.87 0.46
C ALA A 51 -1.73 1.03 -1.06
N CYS A 52 -2.92 0.73 -1.58
CA CYS A 52 -3.31 0.77 -2.99
C CYS A 52 -2.50 -0.15 -3.91
N GLN A 53 -1.84 -1.18 -3.36
CA GLN A 53 -1.13 -2.15 -4.18
C GLN A 53 -2.08 -2.84 -5.17
N GLY A 54 -1.73 -2.80 -6.46
CA GLY A 54 -2.54 -3.39 -7.52
C GLY A 54 -3.59 -2.46 -8.11
N THR A 55 -3.89 -1.32 -7.49
CA THR A 55 -4.78 -0.30 -8.07
C THR A 55 -4.08 0.48 -9.19
N LEU A 56 -4.80 0.77 -10.27
CA LEU A 56 -4.39 1.76 -11.27
C LEU A 56 -5.20 3.03 -11.04
N ALA A 57 -4.52 4.17 -11.06
CA ALA A 57 -5.15 5.48 -10.97
C ALA A 57 -4.80 6.28 -12.22
N ILE A 58 -5.75 7.08 -12.69
CA ILE A 58 -5.55 8.02 -13.79
C ILE A 58 -5.56 9.42 -13.20
N GLU A 59 -4.52 10.19 -13.50
CA GLU A 59 -4.42 11.59 -13.10
C GLU A 59 -4.80 12.48 -14.29
N ALA A 60 -5.69 13.43 -14.05
CA ALA A 60 -6.15 14.41 -15.03
C ALA A 60 -6.25 15.80 -14.39
N ARG A 61 -6.29 16.85 -15.22
CA ARG A 61 -6.50 18.22 -14.73
C ARG A 61 -7.86 18.34 -14.07
N ALA A 62 -7.92 19.07 -12.96
CA ALA A 62 -9.15 19.27 -12.21
C ALA A 62 -10.20 20.09 -12.98
N ASP A 63 -9.77 20.97 -13.88
CA ASP A 63 -10.60 21.92 -14.63
C ASP A 63 -10.93 21.47 -16.07
N ASP A 64 -10.83 20.17 -16.36
CA ASP A 64 -11.08 19.61 -17.69
C ASP A 64 -12.29 18.64 -17.71
N PRO A 65 -13.53 19.15 -17.70
CA PRO A 65 -14.74 18.33 -17.60
C PRO A 65 -14.90 17.32 -18.75
N ALA A 66 -14.38 17.64 -19.94
CA ALA A 66 -14.42 16.73 -21.09
C ALA A 66 -13.58 15.47 -20.83
N VAL A 67 -12.40 15.62 -20.22
CA VAL A 67 -11.60 14.47 -19.80
C VAL A 67 -12.28 13.67 -18.70
N HIS A 68 -12.91 14.32 -17.71
CA HIS A 68 -13.64 13.61 -16.65
C HIS A 68 -14.78 12.75 -17.20
N GLU A 69 -15.52 13.25 -18.20
CA GLU A 69 -16.58 12.49 -18.86
C GLU A 69 -16.04 11.24 -19.58
N LEU A 70 -14.88 11.35 -20.24
CA LEU A 70 -14.22 10.21 -20.89
C LEU A 70 -13.69 9.16 -19.89
N LEU A 71 -13.27 9.59 -18.70
CA LEU A 71 -12.72 8.70 -17.67
C LEU A 71 -13.78 8.03 -16.81
N ALA A 72 -14.96 8.63 -16.67
CA ALA A 72 -16.03 8.12 -15.80
C ALA A 72 -16.37 6.62 -16.00
N PRO A 73 -16.39 6.06 -17.23
CA PRO A 73 -16.66 4.62 -17.42
C PRO A 73 -15.53 3.68 -16.96
N LEU A 74 -14.32 4.20 -16.75
CA LEU A 74 -13.17 3.40 -16.29
C LEU A 74 -13.13 3.25 -14.77
N GLU A 75 -13.90 4.05 -14.04
CA GLU A 75 -13.96 4.00 -12.58
C GLU A 75 -14.61 2.70 -12.11
N HIS A 76 -13.96 2.04 -11.15
CA HIS A 76 -14.52 0.87 -10.48
C HIS A 76 -14.92 1.24 -9.04
N PRO A 77 -16.21 1.48 -8.74
CA PRO A 77 -16.64 2.05 -7.46
C PRO A 77 -16.17 1.28 -6.22
N PRO A 78 -16.18 -0.07 -6.19
CA PRO A 78 -15.64 -0.82 -5.06
C PRO A 78 -14.16 -0.50 -4.81
N THR A 79 -13.32 -0.48 -5.85
CA THR A 79 -11.90 -0.16 -5.73
C THR A 79 -11.68 1.28 -5.27
N ALA A 80 -12.50 2.22 -5.74
CA ALA A 80 -12.45 3.62 -5.32
C ALA A 80 -12.67 3.77 -3.81
N ILE A 81 -13.65 3.04 -3.25
CA ILE A 81 -13.94 3.01 -1.82
C ILE A 81 -12.74 2.47 -1.03
N LEU A 82 -12.16 1.34 -1.45
CA LEU A 82 -10.99 0.76 -0.78
C LEU A 82 -9.78 1.72 -0.81
N ALA A 83 -9.49 2.27 -2.00
CA ALA A 83 -8.40 3.20 -2.20
C ALA A 83 -8.58 4.49 -1.40
N ALA A 84 -9.82 4.97 -1.23
CA ALA A 84 -10.08 6.16 -0.42
C ALA A 84 -9.68 5.96 1.05
N ALA A 85 -9.95 4.79 1.63
CA ALA A 85 -9.51 4.47 2.99
C ALA A 85 -7.99 4.39 3.10
N GLU A 86 -7.34 3.64 2.22
CA GLU A 86 -5.90 3.42 2.23
C GLU A 86 -5.10 4.70 1.96
N ARG A 87 -5.55 5.53 1.01
CA ARG A 87 -4.93 6.84 0.73
C ARG A 87 -5.09 7.80 1.89
N ALA A 88 -6.25 7.82 2.53
CA ALA A 88 -6.49 8.69 3.68
C ALA A 88 -5.64 8.29 4.89
N PHE A 89 -5.39 6.99 5.09
CA PHE A 89 -4.41 6.49 6.05
C PHE A 89 -3.00 7.00 5.76
N LEU A 90 -2.51 6.80 4.52
CA LEU A 90 -1.18 7.26 4.12
C LEU A 90 -1.01 8.77 4.26
N ALA A 91 -1.98 9.53 3.75
CA ALA A 91 -1.98 10.99 3.80
C ALA A 91 -1.90 11.49 5.24
N ARG A 92 -2.62 10.84 6.17
CA ARG A 92 -2.60 11.23 7.59
C ARG A 92 -1.27 10.95 8.27
N LEU A 93 -0.56 9.88 7.90
CA LEU A 93 0.75 9.57 8.46
C LEU A 93 1.88 10.41 7.85
N GLU A 94 1.60 11.15 6.76
CA GLU A 94 2.59 11.91 5.99
C GLU A 94 3.81 11.06 5.61
N GLY A 95 3.59 9.76 5.43
CA GLY A 95 4.63 8.79 5.17
C GLY A 95 4.93 8.69 3.69
N GLY A 96 6.18 8.97 3.29
CA GLY A 96 6.64 8.63 1.95
C GLY A 96 6.90 7.13 1.80
N CYS A 97 7.20 6.67 0.58
CA CYS A 97 7.48 5.27 0.24
C CYS A 97 8.65 4.62 1.03
N GLN A 98 9.40 5.40 1.80
CA GLN A 98 10.56 4.92 2.57
C GLN A 98 10.22 4.56 4.02
N VAL A 99 9.03 4.91 4.50
CA VAL A 99 8.61 4.54 5.85
C VAL A 99 7.92 3.17 5.79
N PRO A 100 8.30 2.19 6.63
CA PRO A 100 7.68 0.87 6.61
C PRO A 100 6.26 0.92 7.16
N MET A 101 5.30 1.04 6.25
CA MET A 101 3.88 1.03 6.54
C MET A 101 3.10 0.23 5.52
N ALA A 102 2.00 -0.32 5.99
CA ALA A 102 1.08 -1.13 5.18
C ALA A 102 -0.36 -0.72 5.53
N CYS A 103 -1.24 -0.77 4.54
CA CYS A 103 -2.66 -0.56 4.76
C CYS A 103 -3.45 -1.34 3.72
N HIS A 104 -4.46 -2.05 4.18
CA HIS A 104 -5.30 -2.87 3.31
C HIS A 104 -6.75 -2.75 3.75
N ALA A 105 -7.59 -2.36 2.81
CA ALA A 105 -9.03 -2.26 2.98
C ALA A 105 -9.73 -3.42 2.24
N ARG A 106 -10.75 -4.00 2.86
CA ARG A 106 -11.65 -4.98 2.20
C ARG A 106 -13.11 -4.66 2.47
N LEU A 107 -13.94 -4.84 1.45
CA LEU A 107 -15.39 -4.86 1.60
C LEU A 107 -15.83 -6.29 1.91
N ALA A 108 -16.57 -6.46 3.00
CA ALA A 108 -17.20 -7.69 3.44
C ALA A 108 -18.70 -7.45 3.64
N GLU A 109 -19.46 -8.51 3.93
CA GLU A 109 -20.93 -8.44 4.13
C GLU A 109 -21.33 -7.47 5.26
N ASP A 110 -20.50 -7.36 6.29
CA ASP A 110 -20.71 -6.54 7.49
C ASP A 110 -20.07 -5.14 7.38
N GLY A 111 -19.45 -4.80 6.24
CA GLY A 111 -18.97 -3.46 5.94
C GLY A 111 -17.54 -3.38 5.41
N LEU A 112 -16.95 -2.19 5.52
CA LEU A 112 -15.60 -1.89 5.12
C LEU A 112 -14.65 -2.11 6.30
N HIS A 113 -13.73 -3.06 6.14
CA HIS A 113 -12.67 -3.37 7.10
C HIS A 113 -11.37 -2.76 6.63
N VAL A 114 -10.67 -2.03 7.50
CA VAL A 114 -9.40 -1.38 7.19
C VAL A 114 -8.37 -1.83 8.24
N ARG A 115 -7.26 -2.41 7.80
CA ARG A 115 -6.10 -2.75 8.63
C ARG A 115 -4.93 -1.87 8.25
N GLY A 116 -4.13 -1.45 9.23
CA GLY A 116 -3.00 -0.55 9.02
C GLY A 116 -1.88 -0.88 9.98
N LEU A 117 -0.65 -0.84 9.48
CA LEU A 117 0.55 -1.15 10.24
C LEU A 117 1.62 -0.08 10.06
N VAL A 118 2.40 0.15 11.13
CA VAL A 118 3.68 0.87 11.09
C VAL A 118 4.72 0.01 11.78
N ILE A 119 5.85 -0.22 11.09
CA ILE A 119 6.87 -1.18 11.50
C ILE A 119 8.21 -0.46 11.68
N ASP A 120 8.90 -0.76 12.79
CA ASP A 120 10.29 -0.35 12.93
C ASP A 120 11.18 -1.27 12.07
N PRO A 121 12.02 -0.73 11.16
CA PRO A 121 12.93 -1.56 10.36
C PRO A 121 13.92 -2.40 11.16
N SER A 122 14.18 -2.05 12.43
CA SER A 122 15.04 -2.84 13.34
C SER A 122 14.38 -4.11 13.86
N GLY A 123 13.06 -4.29 13.63
CA GLY A 123 12.31 -5.50 13.94
C GLY A 123 11.25 -5.34 15.03
N ALA A 124 11.33 -4.30 15.86
CA ALA A 124 10.30 -3.92 16.83
C ALA A 124 10.47 -2.45 17.26
N PRO A 125 9.39 -1.70 17.55
CA PRO A 125 8.01 -2.17 17.71
C PRO A 125 7.20 -2.27 16.40
N LEU A 126 6.14 -3.09 16.46
CA LEU A 126 5.10 -3.23 15.45
C LEU A 126 3.81 -2.60 15.97
N PHE A 127 3.30 -1.60 15.26
CA PHE A 127 1.98 -1.04 15.52
C PHE A 127 1.00 -1.61 14.50
N ASP A 128 -0.03 -2.33 14.95
CA ASP A 128 -1.07 -2.93 14.12
C ASP A 128 -2.44 -2.54 14.69
N ALA A 129 -3.30 -1.97 13.85
CA ALA A 129 -4.64 -1.60 14.22
C ALA A 129 -5.64 -1.90 13.10
N ARG A 130 -6.91 -2.01 13.49
CA ARG A 130 -8.03 -2.28 12.59
C ARG A 130 -9.19 -1.34 12.90
N LYS A 131 -9.97 -1.03 11.87
CA LYS A 131 -11.26 -0.33 11.99
C LYS A 131 -12.28 -0.95 11.04
N VAL A 132 -13.55 -0.90 11.44
CA VAL A 132 -14.69 -1.35 10.64
C VAL A 132 -15.72 -0.22 10.59
N GLY A 133 -16.37 -0.06 9.44
CA GLY A 133 -17.47 0.88 9.27
C GLY A 133 -18.14 0.71 7.92
N THR A 134 -18.83 1.74 7.46
CA THR A 134 -19.55 1.71 6.18
C THR A 134 -18.67 2.18 5.01
N ALA A 135 -19.06 1.83 3.78
CA ALA A 135 -18.38 2.30 2.58
C ALA A 135 -18.32 3.83 2.47
N SER A 136 -19.38 4.54 2.91
CA SER A 136 -19.43 6.01 2.93
C SER A 136 -18.44 6.64 3.93
N GLN A 137 -17.90 5.86 4.87
CA GLN A 137 -16.93 6.31 5.86
C GLN A 137 -15.48 5.99 5.46
N ALA A 138 -15.22 5.50 4.25
CA ALA A 138 -13.90 4.97 3.86
C ALA A 138 -12.72 5.87 4.24
N ALA A 139 -12.71 7.12 3.76
CA ALA A 139 -11.62 8.05 4.06
C ALA A 139 -11.50 8.38 5.56
N GLU A 140 -12.62 8.41 6.28
CA GLU A 140 -12.64 8.67 7.71
C GLU A 140 -12.09 7.49 8.52
N LEU A 141 -12.42 6.26 8.13
CA LEU A 141 -11.84 5.05 8.71
C LEU A 141 -10.32 5.04 8.52
N GLY A 142 -9.84 5.39 7.33
CA GLY A 142 -8.41 5.51 7.03
C GLY A 142 -7.69 6.52 7.91
N ARG A 143 -8.22 7.75 8.01
CA ARG A 143 -7.67 8.81 8.90
C ARG A 143 -7.67 8.38 10.36
N GLY A 144 -8.82 7.92 10.86
CA GLY A 144 -8.96 7.52 12.25
C GLY A 144 -8.06 6.34 12.61
N LEU A 145 -7.77 5.46 11.66
CA LEU A 145 -6.85 4.34 11.83
C LEU A 145 -5.42 4.84 12.01
N ALA A 146 -4.97 5.75 11.14
CA ALA A 146 -3.67 6.39 11.26
C ALA A 146 -3.52 7.14 12.60
N GLU A 147 -4.55 7.85 13.04
CA GLU A 147 -4.54 8.51 14.36
C GLU A 147 -4.43 7.54 15.53
N THR A 148 -5.07 6.37 15.44
CA THR A 148 -4.88 5.30 16.43
C THR A 148 -3.43 4.87 16.50
N LEU A 149 -2.78 4.61 15.36
CA LEU A 149 -1.36 4.23 15.34
C LEU A 149 -0.45 5.34 15.90
N LEU A 150 -0.72 6.60 15.58
CA LEU A 150 0.03 7.73 16.12
C LEU A 150 -0.08 7.83 17.65
N ARG A 151 -1.29 7.64 18.20
CA ARG A 151 -1.49 7.58 19.67
C ARG A 151 -0.76 6.42 20.34
N LEU A 152 -0.58 5.31 19.63
CA LEU A 152 0.19 4.17 20.12
C LEU A 152 1.71 4.42 20.09
N GLY A 153 2.17 5.48 19.42
CA GLY A 153 3.59 5.86 19.37
C GLY A 153 4.24 5.70 17.99
N ALA A 154 3.48 5.34 16.95
CA ALA A 154 4.01 5.16 15.59
C ALA A 154 4.69 6.43 15.02
N GLY A 155 4.34 7.61 15.52
CA GLY A 155 4.92 8.88 15.09
C GLY A 155 6.44 8.95 15.26
N GLY A 156 6.99 8.36 16.32
CA GLY A 156 8.44 8.34 16.55
C GLY A 156 9.19 7.58 15.44
N ILE A 157 8.65 6.45 14.99
CA ILE A 157 9.22 5.66 13.88
C ILE A 157 9.15 6.47 12.59
N ILE A 158 7.99 7.04 12.28
CA ILE A 158 7.77 7.78 11.04
C ILE A 158 8.78 8.93 10.92
N GLU A 159 8.95 9.72 11.98
CA GLU A 159 9.89 10.85 11.99
C GLU A 159 11.34 10.40 11.91
N ALA A 160 11.72 9.32 12.60
CA ALA A 160 13.06 8.75 12.50
C ALA A 160 13.38 8.32 11.06
N GLN A 161 12.44 7.65 10.39
CA GLN A 161 12.62 7.21 9.00
C GLN A 161 12.66 8.38 8.01
N LYS A 162 11.84 9.42 8.20
CA LYS A 162 11.91 10.65 7.38
C LYS A 162 13.29 11.32 7.47
N ARG A 163 13.87 11.41 8.67
CA ARG A 163 15.21 11.99 8.87
C ARG A 163 16.31 11.17 8.18
N LEU A 164 16.24 9.85 8.29
CA LEU A 164 17.18 8.95 7.60
C LEU A 164 17.09 9.11 6.08
N ALA A 165 15.89 9.23 5.52
CA ALA A 165 15.68 9.47 4.10
C ALA A 165 16.25 10.83 3.62
N ALA A 166 16.07 11.88 4.43
CA ALA A 166 16.55 13.23 4.11
C ALA A 166 18.08 13.37 4.21
N GLY A 167 18.74 12.63 5.12
CA GLY A 167 20.20 12.65 5.27
C GLY A 167 20.97 11.73 4.31
N ALA A 168 20.26 10.92 3.52
CA ALA A 168 20.83 10.02 2.52
C ALA A 168 20.78 10.58 1.09
N SER A 169 20.31 11.82 0.91
CA SER A 169 20.32 12.59 -0.34
C SER A 169 21.37 13.69 -0.29
#